data_AF-A0A6J0DMH3-F1
#
_entry.id   AF-A0A6J0DMH3-F1
#
_cell.length_a   1.000
_cell.length_b   1.000
_cell.length_c   1.000
_cell.angle_alpha   90.00
_cell.angle_beta   90.00
_cell.angle_gamma   90.00
#
_symmetry.space_group_name_H-M   'P 1'
#
loop_
_entity.id
_entity.type
_entity.pdbx_description
1 polymer ?
#
loop_
_entity_poly.entity_id
_entity_poly.type
_entity_poly.pdbx_seq_one_letter_code
_entity_poly.pdbx_strand_id
1 'polypeptide(L)'
;MGLDYYAVLQVTRNSEDAQIKKAYRKLALKNHPLKSNEPSAPETFKQIAEAYDVLSDPVKRGIYDKFGEEGLKGGIPLEFGSQTPWTTGYVFHGNPEKVFNEFFGGDNPFSEFFDAEGNDIDLNFGGLRGRGVQKQDPPIERDLYLSLEDLFFGCTKKIKISRRVLNDDKYSSTIKDKILTIDVRPGWRQGTRITFEKEGDQGPNIIPADIIFIVKEKLHPRFRRELDNLFFVYPIPLGKASSESHRNSRHTGLPPWRGVDLCNCSFPPASSSPTPCPDPAAVPTVSTYPAGTRQGTAVDTLFALQASG
;
A
#
# COMPACT_ATOMS: atom_id res chain seq x y z
N MET A 1 25.50 -28.89 39.25
CA MET A 1 26.19 -28.00 38.29
C MET A 1 25.11 -27.38 37.44
N GLY A 2 24.97 -26.06 37.46
CA GLY A 2 24.01 -25.38 36.59
C GLY A 2 24.40 -25.50 35.12
N LEU A 3 23.40 -25.53 34.24
CA LEU A 3 23.55 -25.49 32.79
C LEU A 3 24.06 -24.11 32.34
N ASP A 4 25.08 -24.11 31.47
CA ASP A 4 25.54 -22.89 30.81
C ASP A 4 24.69 -22.65 29.54
N TYR A 5 23.76 -21.71 29.61
CA TYR A 5 22.84 -21.38 28.49
C TYR A 5 23.59 -20.85 27.27
N TYR A 6 24.75 -20.20 27.46
CA TYR A 6 25.59 -19.75 26.36
C TYR A 6 26.23 -20.95 25.64
N ALA A 7 26.65 -21.96 26.39
CA ALA A 7 27.19 -23.20 25.82
C ALA A 7 26.13 -24.02 25.07
N VAL A 8 24.90 -24.08 25.60
CA VAL A 8 23.76 -24.76 24.95
C VAL A 8 23.44 -24.13 23.59
N LEU A 9 23.43 -22.80 23.51
CA LEU A 9 23.21 -22.07 22.26
C LEU A 9 24.47 -21.95 21.38
N GLN A 10 25.62 -22.46 21.82
CA GLN A 10 26.91 -22.38 21.11
C GLN A 10 27.33 -20.94 20.80
N VAL A 11 27.08 -20.03 21.74
CA VAL A 11 27.41 -18.60 21.65
C VAL A 11 28.35 -18.20 22.78
N THR A 12 29.05 -17.08 22.61
CA THR A 12 29.90 -16.52 23.67
C THR A 12 29.07 -15.70 24.66
N ARG A 13 29.55 -15.50 25.89
CA ARG A 13 28.86 -14.67 26.91
C ARG A 13 28.67 -13.21 26.47
N ASN A 14 29.55 -12.70 25.61
CA ASN A 14 29.51 -11.34 25.06
C ASN A 14 28.64 -11.21 23.80
N SER A 15 27.88 -12.24 23.42
CA SER A 15 27.12 -12.24 22.17
C SER A 15 25.97 -11.24 22.23
N GLU A 16 25.76 -10.52 21.13
CA GLU A 16 24.62 -9.61 20.97
C GLU A 16 23.31 -10.40 20.79
N ASP A 17 22.17 -9.80 21.13
CA ASP A 17 20.85 -10.44 21.04
C ASP A 17 20.55 -10.99 19.63
N ALA A 18 21.09 -10.34 18.59
CA ALA A 18 20.98 -10.81 17.21
C ALA A 18 21.67 -12.18 17.00
N GLN A 19 22.83 -12.39 17.60
CA GLN A 19 23.57 -13.65 17.52
C GLN A 19 22.88 -14.76 18.31
N ILE A 20 22.34 -14.44 19.50
CA ILE A 20 21.55 -15.37 20.32
C ILE A 20 20.33 -15.88 19.55
N LYS A 21 19.58 -14.98 18.93
CA LYS A 21 18.42 -15.33 18.09
C LYS A 21 18.80 -16.14 16.85
N LYS A 22 19.92 -15.81 16.20
CA LYS A 22 20.44 -16.57 15.05
C LYS A 22 20.83 -17.99 15.44
N ALA A 23 21.50 -18.15 16.59
CA ALA A 23 21.89 -19.44 17.12
C ALA A 23 20.68 -20.30 17.51
N TYR A 24 19.72 -19.71 18.23
CA TYR A 24 18.46 -20.38 18.56
C TYR A 24 17.73 -20.88 17.31
N ARG A 25 17.57 -20.02 16.28
CA ARG A 25 16.94 -20.39 15.01
C ARG A 25 17.58 -21.64 14.39
N LYS A 26 18.92 -21.66 14.30
CA LYS A 26 19.66 -22.77 13.67
C LYS A 26 19.50 -24.06 14.45
N LEU A 27 19.61 -24.00 15.78
CA LEU A 27 19.57 -25.18 16.64
C LEU A 27 18.15 -25.72 16.83
N ALA A 28 17.15 -24.85 16.96
CA ALA A 28 15.74 -25.22 17.06
C ALA A 28 15.28 -26.00 15.82
N LEU A 29 15.67 -25.56 14.62
CA LEU A 29 15.37 -26.27 13.38
C LEU A 29 16.12 -27.59 13.27
N LYS A 30 17.38 -27.65 13.72
CA LYS A 30 18.21 -28.85 13.66
C LYS A 30 17.66 -29.98 14.55
N ASN A 31 17.19 -29.63 15.74
CA ASN A 31 16.76 -30.58 16.77
C ASN A 31 15.23 -30.67 16.90
N HIS A 32 14.49 -30.16 15.91
CA HIS A 32 13.03 -30.27 15.91
C HIS A 32 12.61 -31.74 15.79
N PRO A 33 11.60 -32.22 16.56
CA PRO A 33 11.18 -33.63 16.56
C PRO A 33 10.77 -34.16 15.18
N LEU A 34 10.32 -33.28 14.28
CA LEU A 34 9.96 -33.65 12.90
C LEU A 34 11.16 -33.80 11.95
N LYS A 35 12.33 -33.22 12.26
CA LYS A 35 13.50 -33.20 11.35
C LYS A 35 14.60 -34.14 11.80
N SER A 36 14.88 -34.21 13.09
CA SER A 36 15.91 -35.09 13.66
C SER A 36 15.27 -36.31 14.30
N ASN A 37 15.72 -37.51 13.91
CA ASN A 37 15.27 -38.78 14.47
C ASN A 37 16.18 -39.29 15.62
N GLU A 38 17.02 -38.41 16.17
CA GLU A 38 17.91 -38.75 17.28
C GLU A 38 17.12 -38.80 18.59
N PRO A 39 17.33 -39.80 19.46
CA PRO A 39 16.60 -39.92 20.72
C PRO A 39 16.91 -38.79 21.71
N SER A 40 18.04 -38.09 21.55
CA SER A 40 18.44 -36.93 22.36
C SER A 40 17.92 -35.58 21.82
N ALA A 41 17.32 -35.56 20.62
CA ALA A 41 16.74 -34.36 20.02
C ALA A 41 15.69 -33.65 20.90
N PRO A 42 14.69 -34.33 21.51
CA PRO A 42 13.67 -33.65 22.31
C PRO A 42 14.25 -33.00 23.58
N GLU A 43 15.24 -33.64 24.21
CA GLU A 43 15.90 -33.10 25.40
C GLU A 43 16.75 -31.87 25.07
N THR A 44 17.53 -31.94 23.99
CA THR A 44 18.32 -30.80 23.52
C THR A 44 17.44 -29.65 23.05
N PHE A 45 16.32 -29.93 22.37
CA PHE A 45 15.35 -28.91 21.97
C PHE A 45 14.74 -28.19 23.18
N LYS A 46 14.42 -28.92 24.24
CA LYS A 46 13.95 -28.34 25.50
C LYS A 46 15.01 -27.41 26.12
N GLN A 47 16.26 -27.84 26.17
CA GLN A 47 17.37 -27.01 26.68
C GLN A 47 17.61 -25.76 25.84
N ILE A 48 17.53 -25.88 24.50
CA ILE A 48 17.67 -24.75 23.57
C ILE A 48 16.54 -23.73 23.75
N ALA A 49 15.30 -24.19 23.96
CA ALA A 49 14.15 -23.33 24.24
C ALA A 49 14.28 -22.60 25.58
N GLU A 50 14.69 -23.31 26.63
CA GLU A 50 14.95 -22.72 27.95
C GLU A 50 16.06 -21.67 27.89
N ALA A 51 17.18 -21.99 27.25
CA ALA A 51 18.30 -21.07 27.07
C ALA A 51 17.88 -19.79 26.35
N TYR A 52 17.05 -19.90 25.31
CA TYR A 52 16.58 -18.76 24.54
C TYR A 52 15.58 -17.89 25.32
N ASP A 53 14.64 -18.48 26.05
CA ASP A 53 13.69 -17.70 26.85
C ASP A 53 14.39 -16.87 27.95
N VAL A 54 15.49 -17.38 28.51
CA VAL A 54 16.30 -16.65 29.50
C VAL A 54 17.17 -15.57 28.85
N LEU A 55 17.86 -15.91 27.76
CA LEU A 55 18.82 -15.00 27.13
C LEU A 55 18.16 -13.95 26.21
N SER A 56 16.90 -14.16 25.82
CA SER A 56 16.17 -13.21 24.97
C SER A 56 15.66 -11.98 25.74
N ASP A 57 15.34 -12.13 27.03
CA ASP A 57 14.88 -11.04 27.88
C ASP A 57 16.07 -10.39 28.61
N PRO A 58 16.29 -9.07 28.48
CA PRO A 58 17.44 -8.40 29.08
C PRO A 58 17.43 -8.49 30.62
N VAL A 59 16.25 -8.58 31.23
CA VAL A 59 16.10 -8.73 32.68
C VAL A 59 16.52 -10.13 33.14
N LYS A 60 16.02 -11.19 32.47
CA LYS A 60 16.36 -12.58 32.80
C LYS A 60 17.83 -12.87 32.51
N ARG A 61 18.36 -12.37 31.39
CA ARG A 61 19.78 -12.40 31.05
C ARG A 61 20.64 -11.74 32.13
N GLY A 62 20.25 -10.55 32.59
CA GLY A 62 20.96 -9.84 33.66
C GLY A 62 20.96 -10.56 35.01
N ILE A 63 19.90 -11.31 35.34
CA ILE A 63 19.85 -12.17 36.54
C ILE A 63 20.80 -13.35 36.36
N TYR A 64 20.73 -14.02 35.20
CA TYR A 64 21.56 -15.17 34.88
C TYR A 64 23.06 -14.83 34.87
N ASP A 65 23.44 -13.70 34.29
CA ASP A 65 24.84 -13.26 34.22
C ASP A 65 25.43 -12.95 35.62
N LYS A 66 24.58 -12.57 36.59
CA LYS A 66 25.00 -12.22 37.95
C LYS A 66 25.00 -13.41 38.91
N PHE A 67 23.97 -14.26 38.84
CA PHE A 67 23.69 -15.30 39.83
C PHE A 67 23.66 -16.73 39.26
N GLY A 68 23.85 -16.88 37.94
CA GLY A 68 23.76 -18.16 37.25
C GLY A 68 22.34 -18.75 37.25
N GLU A 69 22.24 -20.04 36.94
CA GLU A 69 20.96 -20.77 36.95
C GLU A 69 20.34 -20.83 38.36
N GLU A 70 21.18 -20.94 39.40
CA GLU A 70 20.73 -21.12 40.78
C GLU A 70 19.97 -19.89 41.29
N GLY A 71 20.43 -18.68 40.98
CA GLY A 71 19.70 -17.45 41.33
C GLY A 71 18.50 -17.19 40.43
N LEU A 72 18.53 -17.68 39.19
CA LEU A 72 17.40 -17.56 38.27
C LEU A 72 16.22 -18.44 38.72
N LYS A 73 16.46 -19.71 39.07
CA LYS A 73 15.41 -20.66 39.50
C LYS A 73 15.06 -20.54 40.98
N GLY A 74 16.04 -20.26 41.84
CA GLY A 74 15.86 -20.17 43.29
C GLY A 74 15.19 -18.89 43.77
N GLY A 75 15.23 -17.82 42.97
CA GLY A 75 14.84 -16.48 43.41
C GLY A 75 15.74 -15.97 44.55
N ILE A 76 15.61 -14.69 44.88
CA ILE A 76 16.31 -14.09 46.03
C ILE A 76 15.44 -14.34 47.28
N PRO A 77 15.95 -14.92 48.39
CA PRO A 77 15.19 -15.13 49.61
C PRO A 77 14.52 -13.84 50.11
N LEU A 78 13.25 -13.93 50.50
CA LEU A 78 12.37 -12.82 50.89
C LEU A 78 12.80 -12.02 52.15
N GLU A 79 13.95 -12.31 52.75
CA GLU A 79 14.45 -11.61 53.94
C GLU A 79 14.88 -10.14 53.68
N PHE A 80 15.00 -9.70 52.42
CA PHE A 80 15.63 -8.41 52.10
C PHE A 80 14.89 -7.48 51.12
N GLY A 81 13.61 -7.68 50.78
CA GLY A 81 12.92 -6.67 49.96
C GLY A 81 11.51 -7.00 49.46
N SER A 82 10.76 -5.92 49.19
CA SER A 82 9.41 -5.91 48.63
C SER A 82 9.33 -6.67 47.29
N GLN A 83 8.13 -7.17 46.93
CA GLN A 83 7.89 -7.94 45.70
C GLN A 83 8.34 -7.16 44.46
N THR A 84 9.47 -7.55 43.89
CA THR A 84 10.01 -7.00 42.65
C THR A 84 10.10 -8.11 41.61
N PRO A 85 10.19 -7.80 40.31
CA PRO A 85 10.41 -8.83 39.27
C PRO A 85 11.67 -9.70 39.48
N TRP A 86 12.51 -9.35 40.46
CA TRP A 86 13.72 -10.05 40.88
C TRP A 86 13.50 -11.06 42.02
N THR A 87 12.35 -11.02 42.72
CA THR A 87 12.05 -11.92 43.85
C THR A 87 11.35 -13.21 43.42
N THR A 88 10.73 -13.25 42.25
CA THR A 88 10.02 -14.43 41.75
C THR A 88 11.00 -15.32 40.99
N GLY A 89 11.24 -16.54 41.48
CA GLY A 89 12.05 -17.54 40.79
C GLY A 89 11.46 -17.84 39.41
N TYR A 90 12.32 -17.81 38.39
CA TYR A 90 11.94 -18.13 37.02
C TYR A 90 11.70 -19.64 36.90
N VAL A 91 10.52 -19.99 36.42
CA VAL A 91 10.15 -21.37 36.09
C VAL A 91 9.84 -21.42 34.60
N PHE A 92 10.64 -22.19 33.85
CA PHE A 92 10.37 -22.45 32.45
C PHE A 92 8.98 -23.10 32.33
N HIS A 93 8.14 -22.58 31.42
CA HIS A 93 6.75 -23.02 31.23
C HIS A 93 6.60 -24.47 30.74
N GLY A 94 7.68 -25.24 30.64
CA GLY A 94 7.70 -26.68 30.35
C GLY A 94 7.53 -27.05 28.87
N ASN A 95 6.88 -26.20 28.08
CA ASN A 95 6.54 -26.48 26.68
C ASN A 95 7.47 -25.78 25.67
N PRO A 96 8.49 -26.45 25.10
CA PRO A 96 9.43 -25.83 24.16
C PRO A 96 8.77 -25.36 22.85
N GLU A 97 7.67 -26.02 22.44
CA GLU A 97 6.87 -25.63 21.27
C GLU A 97 6.24 -24.24 21.40
N LYS A 98 5.96 -23.78 22.62
CA LYS A 98 5.41 -22.43 22.84
C LYS A 98 6.43 -21.35 22.47
N VAL A 99 7.69 -21.52 22.91
CA VAL A 99 8.80 -20.61 22.56
C VAL A 99 9.04 -20.63 21.06
N PHE A 100 8.96 -21.83 20.46
CA PHE A 100 9.09 -22.01 19.03
C PHE A 100 8.01 -21.24 18.25
N ASN A 101 6.74 -21.42 18.63
CA ASN A 101 5.62 -20.77 17.97
C ASN A 101 5.64 -19.24 18.16
N GLU A 102 6.07 -18.77 19.33
CA GLU A 102 6.28 -17.34 19.58
C GLU A 102 7.42 -16.75 18.74
N PHE A 103 8.50 -17.52 18.52
CA PHE A 103 9.64 -17.10 17.71
C PHE A 103 9.36 -17.11 16.20
N PHE A 104 8.68 -18.15 15.70
CA PHE A 104 8.42 -18.35 14.27
C PHE A 104 7.05 -17.83 13.80
N GLY A 105 6.11 -17.56 14.71
CA GLY A 105 4.80 -16.98 14.39
C GLY A 105 3.79 -17.96 13.75
N GLY A 106 4.03 -19.28 13.80
CA GLY A 106 3.10 -20.32 13.33
C GLY A 106 3.72 -21.72 13.21
N ASP A 107 2.88 -22.71 12.86
CA ASP A 107 3.23 -24.15 12.83
C ASP A 107 4.00 -24.61 11.57
N ASN A 108 4.24 -23.72 10.58
CA ASN A 108 4.95 -24.04 9.34
C ASN A 108 6.26 -23.23 9.21
N PRO A 109 7.35 -23.70 9.81
CA PRO A 109 8.64 -23.00 9.85
C PRO A 109 9.49 -23.16 8.57
N PHE A 110 9.04 -23.97 7.60
CA PHE A 110 9.83 -24.33 6.40
C PHE A 110 9.43 -23.58 5.13
N SER A 111 8.23 -23.01 5.03
CA SER A 111 7.78 -22.31 3.81
C SER A 111 8.43 -20.93 3.61
N GLU A 112 9.08 -20.40 4.65
CA GLU A 112 9.76 -19.10 4.60
C GLU A 112 11.30 -19.21 4.49
N PHE A 113 11.89 -20.40 4.51
CA PHE A 113 13.36 -20.55 4.73
C PHE A 113 14.12 -21.41 3.72
N PHE A 114 13.46 -22.15 2.82
CA PHE A 114 14.13 -22.92 1.76
C PHE A 114 13.38 -22.73 0.43
N ASP A 115 14.12 -22.45 -0.65
CA ASP A 115 13.60 -22.62 -2.02
C ASP A 115 13.34 -24.12 -2.28
N ALA A 116 12.58 -24.47 -3.32
CA ALA A 116 12.20 -25.84 -3.70
C ALA A 116 13.39 -26.81 -3.90
N GLU A 117 14.61 -26.28 -3.87
CA GLU A 117 15.88 -26.96 -4.10
C GLU A 117 16.76 -27.08 -2.83
N GLY A 118 16.27 -26.66 -1.65
CA GLY A 118 16.91 -26.95 -0.36
C GLY A 118 18.14 -26.09 0.00
N ASN A 119 18.33 -24.96 -0.68
CA ASN A 119 19.40 -24.00 -0.39
C ASN A 119 19.02 -23.02 0.73
N ASP A 120 19.99 -22.69 1.57
CA ASP A 120 19.87 -21.66 2.62
C ASP A 120 19.68 -20.27 1.97
N ILE A 121 18.49 -19.69 2.07
CA ILE A 121 18.30 -18.26 1.79
C ILE A 121 18.81 -17.46 2.98
N ASP A 122 19.83 -16.63 2.74
CA ASP A 122 20.43 -15.72 3.73
C ASP A 122 19.45 -14.57 4.03
N LEU A 123 18.36 -14.91 4.73
CA LEU A 123 17.38 -13.97 5.21
C LEU A 123 17.94 -13.27 6.44
N ASN A 124 18.56 -12.12 6.17
CA ASN A 124 18.89 -11.11 7.16
C ASN A 124 17.74 -10.96 8.16
N PHE A 125 18.12 -10.84 9.43
CA PHE A 125 17.29 -10.94 10.63
C PHE A 125 15.84 -10.45 10.51
N GLY A 126 14.93 -11.36 10.14
CA GLY A 126 13.50 -11.06 10.05
C GLY A 126 12.58 -12.18 9.60
N GLY A 127 13.06 -13.23 8.92
CA GLY A 127 12.14 -14.06 8.13
C GLY A 127 11.48 -13.21 7.03
N LEU A 128 10.61 -13.78 6.20
CA LEU A 128 9.90 -13.00 5.18
C LEU A 128 8.95 -11.93 5.78
N ARG A 129 8.76 -11.90 7.11
CA ARG A 129 7.76 -11.06 7.79
C ARG A 129 8.24 -10.23 9.00
N GLY A 130 9.52 -10.22 9.34
CA GLY A 130 10.04 -9.55 10.54
C GLY A 130 10.82 -8.26 10.24
N ARG A 131 10.36 -7.16 10.85
CA ARG A 131 11.03 -5.86 11.00
C ARG A 131 11.78 -5.34 9.76
N GLY A 132 11.03 -4.71 8.86
CA GLY A 132 11.63 -3.79 7.88
C GLY A 132 10.91 -3.75 6.53
N VAL A 133 10.15 -4.80 6.20
CA VAL A 133 9.25 -4.72 5.05
C VAL A 133 8.07 -3.86 5.47
N GLN A 134 8.08 -2.60 5.03
CA GLN A 134 6.98 -1.70 5.26
C GLN A 134 5.72 -2.33 4.66
N LYS A 135 4.74 -2.67 5.50
CA LYS A 135 3.47 -3.23 5.05
C LYS A 135 2.59 -2.08 4.59
N GLN A 136 2.00 -2.20 3.41
CA GLN A 136 1.00 -1.26 2.93
C GLN A 136 -0.35 -1.64 3.54
N ASP A 137 -1.02 -0.64 4.12
CA ASP A 137 -2.39 -0.81 4.59
C ASP A 137 -3.34 -1.07 3.40
N PRO A 138 -4.44 -1.81 3.62
CA PRO A 138 -5.39 -2.11 2.55
C PRO A 138 -5.96 -0.83 1.93
N PRO A 139 -6.27 -0.83 0.62
CA PRO A 139 -6.77 0.36 -0.06
C PRO A 139 -8.11 0.81 0.51
N ILE A 140 -8.27 2.13 0.66
CA ILE A 140 -9.45 2.77 1.22
C ILE A 140 -10.39 3.14 0.08
N GLU A 141 -11.55 2.48 0.01
CA GLU A 141 -12.57 2.79 -0.98
C GLU A 141 -13.48 3.94 -0.53
N ARG A 142 -13.79 4.88 -1.44
CA ARG A 142 -14.68 6.02 -1.21
C ARG A 142 -15.59 6.25 -2.40
N ASP A 143 -16.86 6.55 -2.14
CA ASP A 143 -17.84 6.79 -3.19
C ASP A 143 -17.78 8.24 -3.69
N LEU A 144 -17.67 8.42 -5.01
CA LEU A 144 -17.75 9.70 -5.69
C LEU A 144 -19.10 9.83 -6.39
N TYR A 145 -20.00 10.61 -5.80
CA TYR A 145 -21.32 10.86 -6.36
C TYR A 145 -21.31 11.95 -7.44
N LEU A 146 -21.58 11.57 -8.69
CA LEU A 146 -21.64 12.49 -9.84
C LEU A 146 -23.06 12.55 -10.39
N SER A 147 -23.47 13.72 -10.88
CA SER A 147 -24.75 13.85 -11.59
C SER A 147 -24.61 13.39 -13.05
N LEU A 148 -25.74 13.18 -13.73
CA LEU A 148 -25.74 12.78 -15.14
C LEU A 148 -25.14 13.87 -16.03
N GLU A 149 -25.35 15.14 -15.67
CA GLU A 149 -24.78 16.29 -16.37
C GLU A 149 -23.25 16.34 -16.21
N ASP A 150 -22.75 16.11 -14.98
CA ASP A 150 -21.31 16.03 -14.68
C ASP A 150 -20.61 14.94 -15.50
N LEU A 151 -21.28 13.79 -15.69
CA LEU A 151 -20.75 12.68 -16.47
C LEU A 151 -20.83 12.95 -17.99
N PHE A 152 -21.78 13.77 -18.43
CA PHE A 152 -22.02 14.03 -19.84
C PHE A 152 -21.07 15.09 -20.39
N PHE A 153 -20.93 16.22 -19.67
CA PHE A 153 -20.03 17.30 -20.08
C PHE A 153 -18.59 17.12 -19.58
N GLY A 154 -18.38 16.26 -18.58
CA GLY A 154 -17.13 16.20 -17.83
C GLY A 154 -17.04 17.35 -16.81
N CYS A 155 -16.34 17.12 -15.71
CA CYS A 155 -16.15 18.13 -14.67
C CYS A 155 -14.89 17.86 -13.83
N THR A 156 -14.39 18.89 -13.16
CA THR A 156 -13.30 18.73 -12.19
C THR A 156 -13.89 18.77 -10.78
N LYS A 157 -13.76 17.67 -10.02
CA LYS A 157 -14.23 17.58 -8.63
C LYS A 157 -13.06 17.72 -7.67
N LYS A 158 -13.19 18.61 -6.70
CA LYS A 158 -12.21 18.80 -5.62
C LYS A 158 -12.75 18.17 -4.35
N ILE A 159 -12.03 17.18 -3.81
CA ILE A 159 -12.43 16.43 -2.62
C ILE A 159 -11.41 16.68 -1.53
N LYS A 160 -11.87 17.07 -0.34
CA LYS A 160 -11.04 17.25 0.83
C LYS A 160 -10.93 15.93 1.59
N ILE A 161 -9.70 15.51 1.88
CA ILE A 161 -9.40 14.31 2.66
C ILE A 161 -8.55 14.72 3.86
N SER A 162 -8.91 14.27 5.04
CA SER A 162 -8.09 14.38 6.25
C SER A 162 -7.25 13.13 6.38
N ARG A 163 -5.92 13.28 6.45
CA ARG A 163 -4.98 12.18 6.66
C ARG A 163 -4.05 12.47 7.83
N ARG A 164 -3.60 11.42 8.50
CA ARG A 164 -2.54 11.51 9.51
C ARG A 164 -1.18 11.58 8.83
N VAL A 165 -0.37 12.57 9.18
CA VAL A 165 1.00 12.79 8.68
C VAL A 165 1.95 12.72 9.85
N LEU A 166 3.02 11.94 9.71
CA LEU A 166 4.09 11.86 10.71
C LEU A 166 4.93 13.14 10.64
N ASN A 167 5.22 13.75 11.79
CA ASN A 167 6.10 14.92 11.85
C ASN A 167 7.57 14.48 11.75
N ASP A 168 8.46 15.45 11.53
CA ASP A 168 9.91 15.23 11.39
C ASP A 168 10.53 14.51 12.60
N ASP A 169 9.91 14.65 13.78
CA ASP A 169 10.30 13.98 15.02
C ASP A 169 10.10 12.46 14.98
N LYS A 170 9.44 11.89 13.96
CA LYS A 170 9.11 10.44 13.80
C LYS A 170 8.29 9.80 14.93
N TYR A 171 7.98 10.53 16.00
CA TYR A 171 7.19 10.06 17.13
C TYR A 171 5.79 10.69 17.20
N SER A 172 5.63 11.94 16.72
CA SER A 172 4.36 12.67 16.76
C SER A 172 3.66 12.62 15.41
N SER A 173 2.32 12.53 15.43
CA SER A 173 1.49 12.52 14.22
C SER A 173 0.46 13.65 14.27
N THR A 174 0.30 14.37 13.15
CA THR A 174 -0.65 15.48 13.00
C THR A 174 -1.68 15.16 11.93
N ILE A 175 -2.92 15.60 12.12
CA ILE A 175 -3.96 15.47 11.10
C ILE A 175 -3.84 16.66 10.15
N LYS A 176 -3.61 16.38 8.86
CA LYS A 176 -3.52 17.40 7.80
C LYS A 176 -4.57 17.13 6.74
N ASP A 177 -5.18 18.20 6.27
CA ASP A 177 -6.14 18.14 5.19
C ASP A 177 -5.44 18.32 3.84
N LYS A 178 -5.79 17.49 2.87
CA LYS A 178 -5.33 17.59 1.48
C LYS A 178 -6.53 17.60 0.54
N ILE A 179 -6.46 18.43 -0.49
CA ILE A 179 -7.48 18.50 -1.54
C ILE A 179 -6.99 17.66 -2.72
N LEU A 180 -7.73 16.60 -3.05
CA LEU A 180 -7.51 15.81 -4.26
C LEU A 180 -8.42 16.32 -5.38
N THR A 181 -7.86 16.48 -6.58
CA THR A 181 -8.55 16.93 -7.77
C THR A 181 -8.78 15.76 -8.71
N ILE A 182 -10.04 15.49 -9.04
CA ILE A 182 -10.45 14.42 -9.96
C ILE A 182 -11.03 15.05 -11.21
N ASP A 183 -10.38 14.81 -12.34
CA ASP A 183 -10.84 15.26 -13.65
C ASP A 183 -11.72 14.17 -14.27
N VAL A 184 -13.04 14.34 -14.13
CA VAL A 184 -14.05 13.43 -14.67
C VAL A 184 -14.13 13.66 -16.17
N ARG A 185 -13.78 12.63 -16.95
CA ARG A 185 -13.94 12.69 -18.40
C ARG A 185 -15.39 12.40 -18.80
N PRO A 186 -15.88 13.03 -19.87
CA PRO A 186 -17.16 12.68 -20.48
C PRO A 186 -17.25 11.17 -20.75
N GLY A 187 -18.41 10.57 -20.47
CA GLY A 187 -18.67 9.17 -20.79
C GLY A 187 -18.27 8.16 -19.72
N TRP A 188 -17.77 8.59 -18.55
CA TRP A 188 -17.52 7.68 -17.43
C TRP A 188 -18.78 6.91 -17.02
N ARG A 189 -18.58 5.64 -16.72
CA ARG A 189 -19.64 4.72 -16.28
C ARG A 189 -19.60 4.54 -14.77
N GLN A 190 -20.75 4.17 -14.19
CA GLN A 190 -20.81 3.74 -12.81
C GLN A 190 -19.79 2.60 -12.55
N GLY A 191 -19.09 2.68 -11.42
CA GLY A 191 -18.07 1.71 -11.02
C GLY A 191 -16.66 1.99 -11.54
N THR A 192 -16.45 3.06 -12.32
CA THR A 192 -15.10 3.53 -12.70
C THR A 192 -14.29 3.83 -11.44
N ARG A 193 -13.07 3.28 -11.35
CA ARG A 193 -12.19 3.42 -10.19
C ARG A 193 -11.07 4.42 -10.48
N ILE A 194 -10.89 5.39 -9.60
CA ILE A 194 -9.79 6.35 -9.63
C ILE A 194 -8.91 6.13 -8.40
N THR A 195 -7.66 5.70 -8.61
CA THR A 195 -6.72 5.41 -7.53
C THR A 195 -5.78 6.59 -7.30
N PHE A 196 -5.65 6.99 -6.04
CA PHE A 196 -4.63 7.91 -5.58
C PHE A 196 -3.66 7.16 -4.68
N GLU A 197 -2.44 6.99 -5.18
CA GLU A 197 -1.41 6.21 -4.51
C GLU A 197 -0.93 6.91 -3.24
N LYS A 198 -0.79 6.16 -2.14
CA LYS A 198 -0.13 6.61 -0.90
C LYS A 198 -0.77 7.86 -0.26
N GLU A 199 -2.06 8.12 -0.52
CA GLU A 199 -2.79 9.26 0.05
C GLU A 199 -3.49 8.97 1.39
N GLY A 200 -3.41 7.73 1.89
CA GLY A 200 -3.97 7.32 3.18
C GLY A 200 -3.19 7.83 4.41
N ASP A 201 -3.47 7.24 5.57
CA ASP A 201 -2.83 7.59 6.83
C ASP A 201 -1.37 7.11 6.88
N GLN A 202 -0.47 7.97 7.36
CA GLN A 202 0.94 7.66 7.52
C GLN A 202 1.23 7.22 8.96
N GLY A 203 1.91 6.08 9.11
CA GLY A 203 2.34 5.54 10.40
C GLY A 203 3.85 5.28 10.45
N PRO A 204 4.44 5.16 11.66
CA PRO A 204 5.83 4.76 11.80
C PRO A 204 6.01 3.33 11.29
N ASN A 205 6.78 3.18 10.20
CA ASN A 205 7.05 1.92 9.48
C ASN A 205 5.88 1.32 8.65
N ILE A 206 4.87 2.13 8.30
CA ILE A 206 3.72 1.70 7.48
C ILE A 206 3.70 2.50 6.17
N ILE A 207 3.57 1.83 5.03
CA ILE A 207 3.32 2.51 3.75
C ILE A 207 1.87 2.97 3.76
N PRO A 208 1.58 4.26 3.51
CA PRO A 208 0.22 4.76 3.47
C PRO A 208 -0.61 4.01 2.43
N ALA A 209 -1.87 3.72 2.79
CA ALA A 209 -2.82 3.09 1.90
C ALA A 209 -3.12 3.93 0.66
N ASP A 210 -3.54 3.27 -0.41
CA ASP A 210 -4.08 3.94 -1.60
C ASP A 210 -5.54 4.30 -1.36
N ILE A 211 -5.98 5.45 -1.87
CA ILE A 211 -7.38 5.87 -1.81
C ILE A 211 -8.00 5.62 -3.18
N ILE A 212 -9.05 4.80 -3.22
CA ILE A 212 -9.77 4.46 -4.44
C ILE A 212 -11.13 5.16 -4.41
N PHE A 213 -11.37 6.05 -5.36
CA PHE A 213 -12.69 6.63 -5.58
C PHE A 213 -13.47 5.80 -6.59
N ILE A 214 -14.68 5.38 -6.20
CA ILE A 214 -15.61 4.63 -7.04
C ILE A 214 -16.70 5.58 -7.50
N VAL A 215 -16.82 5.75 -8.82
CA VAL A 215 -17.86 6.60 -9.41
C VAL A 215 -19.24 5.99 -9.17
N LYS A 216 -20.11 6.75 -8.49
CA LYS A 216 -21.53 6.44 -8.30
C LYS A 216 -22.39 7.53 -8.93
N GLU A 217 -23.42 7.11 -9.65
CA GLU A 217 -24.37 8.03 -10.25
C GLU A 217 -25.39 8.50 -9.20
N LYS A 218 -25.61 9.81 -9.13
CA LYS A 218 -26.70 10.37 -8.35
C LYS A 218 -28.02 10.07 -9.05
N LEU A 219 -29.03 9.71 -8.27
CA LEU A 219 -30.38 9.51 -8.78
C LEU A 219 -30.92 10.83 -9.37
N HIS A 220 -31.31 10.80 -10.65
CA HIS A 220 -31.90 11.96 -11.33
C HIS A 220 -33.44 11.81 -11.38
N PRO A 221 -34.22 12.87 -11.12
CA PRO A 221 -35.68 12.78 -11.00
C PRO A 221 -36.41 12.43 -12.31
N ARG A 222 -35.81 12.72 -13.47
CA ARG A 222 -36.43 12.49 -14.79
C ARG A 222 -35.69 11.47 -15.64
N PHE A 223 -34.43 11.18 -15.36
CA PHE A 223 -33.60 10.43 -16.29
C PHE A 223 -33.02 9.24 -15.57
N ARG A 224 -33.10 8.08 -16.21
CA ARG A 224 -32.44 6.86 -15.78
C ARG A 224 -31.42 6.50 -16.85
N ARG A 225 -30.15 6.48 -16.49
CA ARG A 225 -29.09 6.03 -17.39
C ARG A 225 -28.98 4.51 -17.32
N GLU A 226 -28.79 3.89 -18.48
CA GLU A 226 -28.38 2.51 -18.60
C GLU A 226 -27.28 2.44 -19.66
N LEU A 227 -26.05 2.14 -19.22
CA LEU A 227 -24.87 2.12 -20.07
C LEU A 227 -24.67 3.47 -20.78
N ASP A 228 -24.98 3.53 -22.08
CA ASP A 228 -24.77 4.70 -22.93
C ASP A 228 -26.12 5.36 -23.30
N ASN A 229 -27.24 4.78 -22.88
CA ASN A 229 -28.59 5.24 -23.17
C ASN A 229 -29.23 5.94 -21.96
N LEU A 230 -30.12 6.89 -22.24
CA LEU A 230 -30.87 7.65 -21.24
C LEU A 230 -32.38 7.41 -21.43
N PHE A 231 -33.03 6.90 -20.39
CA PHE A 231 -34.47 6.65 -20.36
C PHE A 231 -35.20 7.76 -19.60
N PHE A 232 -36.30 8.25 -20.16
CA PHE A 232 -37.25 9.15 -19.51
C PHE A 232 -38.68 8.74 -19.85
N VAL A 233 -39.56 8.81 -18.87
CA VAL A 233 -40.99 8.59 -19.06
C VAL A 233 -41.69 9.94 -19.14
N TYR A 234 -42.21 10.27 -20.31
CA TYR A 234 -43.01 11.47 -20.52
C TYR A 234 -44.51 11.11 -20.63
N PRO A 235 -45.37 11.56 -19.69
CA PRO A 235 -46.79 11.30 -19.78
C PRO A 235 -47.42 12.19 -20.88
N ILE A 236 -47.97 11.57 -21.92
CA ILE A 236 -48.65 12.27 -23.01
C ILE A 236 -50.17 12.16 -22.81
N PRO A 237 -50.91 13.27 -22.77
CA PRO A 237 -52.38 13.21 -22.75
C PRO A 237 -52.91 12.69 -24.08
N LEU A 238 -53.90 11.79 -24.02
CA LEU A 238 -54.47 11.08 -25.19
C LEU A 238 -54.93 12.01 -26.33
N GLY A 239 -55.43 13.20 -26.01
CA GLY A 239 -55.86 14.19 -27.01
C GLY A 239 -54.71 14.73 -27.87
N LYS A 240 -53.49 14.82 -27.34
CA LYS A 240 -52.28 15.17 -28.13
C LYS A 240 -51.73 13.97 -28.86
N ALA A 241 -51.74 12.78 -28.25
CA ALA A 241 -51.27 11.55 -28.89
C ALA A 241 -52.09 11.19 -30.15
N SER A 242 -53.39 11.49 -30.16
CA SER A 242 -54.29 11.16 -31.28
C SER A 242 -54.32 12.22 -32.40
N SER A 243 -54.06 13.49 -32.08
CA SER A 243 -54.14 14.61 -33.05
C SER A 243 -52.83 14.86 -33.81
N GLU A 244 -51.77 14.14 -33.49
CA GLU A 244 -50.40 14.39 -33.98
C GLU A 244 -49.91 13.22 -34.84
N SER A 245 -50.72 12.79 -35.82
CA SER A 245 -50.33 11.73 -36.78
C SER A 245 -49.36 12.22 -37.87
N HIS A 246 -49.24 13.52 -38.12
CA HIS A 246 -48.24 14.08 -39.04
C HIS A 246 -47.88 15.50 -38.60
N ARG A 247 -46.95 15.64 -37.67
CA ARG A 247 -46.23 16.90 -37.54
C ARG A 247 -44.75 16.64 -37.42
N ASN A 248 -44.08 16.92 -38.53
CA ASN A 248 -42.64 16.90 -38.71
C ASN A 248 -41.98 17.57 -37.49
N SER A 249 -41.02 16.86 -36.89
CA SER A 249 -40.22 17.28 -35.76
C SER A 249 -39.67 18.69 -35.99
N ARG A 250 -40.35 19.70 -35.44
CA ARG A 250 -39.79 21.02 -35.22
C ARG A 250 -40.09 21.39 -33.79
N HIS A 251 -39.01 21.39 -33.00
CA HIS A 251 -38.87 21.99 -31.69
C HIS A 251 -39.87 23.14 -31.46
N THR A 252 -40.90 22.88 -30.66
CA THR A 252 -41.72 23.94 -30.06
C THR A 252 -41.74 23.73 -28.56
N GLY A 253 -41.07 24.64 -27.84
CA GLY A 253 -41.41 24.96 -26.46
C GLY A 253 -40.69 24.25 -25.31
N LEU A 254 -39.57 23.57 -25.54
CA LEU A 254 -38.64 23.23 -24.45
C LEU A 254 -37.60 24.36 -24.31
N PRO A 255 -37.20 24.75 -23.08
CA PRO A 255 -36.22 25.81 -22.88
C PRO A 255 -34.94 25.51 -23.68
N PRO A 256 -34.34 26.54 -24.32
CA PRO A 256 -33.34 26.34 -25.36
C PRO A 256 -32.01 25.87 -24.75
N TRP A 257 -31.85 24.56 -24.63
CA TRP A 257 -30.54 23.97 -24.82
C TRP A 257 -30.30 24.01 -26.33
N ARG A 258 -29.44 24.93 -26.79
CA ARG A 258 -29.05 25.01 -28.19
C ARG A 258 -28.55 23.63 -28.63
N GLY A 259 -29.28 23.04 -29.56
CA GLY A 259 -28.83 22.05 -30.52
C GLY A 259 -28.49 20.68 -29.95
N VAL A 260 -29.50 19.83 -29.74
CA VAL A 260 -29.49 18.43 -30.19
C VAL A 260 -30.94 18.02 -30.47
N ASP A 261 -31.25 17.69 -31.71
CA ASP A 261 -32.52 17.11 -32.12
C ASP A 261 -32.81 15.82 -31.33
N LEU A 262 -34.08 15.58 -31.02
CA LEU A 262 -34.56 14.37 -30.38
C LEU A 262 -34.35 13.14 -31.28
N CYS A 263 -33.17 12.53 -31.23
CA CYS A 263 -32.91 11.13 -31.58
C CYS A 263 -31.51 10.76 -31.04
N ASN A 264 -31.43 9.90 -30.02
CA ASN A 264 -30.20 9.40 -29.40
C ASN A 264 -29.22 10.47 -28.87
N CYS A 265 -29.51 11.00 -27.67
CA CYS A 265 -28.45 11.52 -26.81
C CYS A 265 -27.70 10.33 -26.18
N SER A 266 -26.89 9.64 -26.98
CA SER A 266 -25.97 8.62 -26.48
C SER A 266 -24.81 9.31 -25.76
N PHE A 267 -24.38 8.77 -24.62
CA PHE A 267 -23.14 9.24 -24.00
C PHE A 267 -21.96 9.04 -24.96
N PRO A 268 -21.01 9.99 -25.02
CA PRO A 268 -19.81 9.79 -25.82
C PRO A 268 -19.08 8.52 -25.35
N PRO A 269 -18.55 7.69 -26.27
CA PRO A 269 -17.86 6.46 -25.89
C PRO A 269 -16.66 6.78 -25.00
N ALA A 270 -16.47 6.00 -23.94
CA ALA A 270 -15.32 6.14 -23.05
C ALA A 270 -14.03 5.86 -23.84
N SER A 271 -13.28 6.93 -24.16
CA SER A 271 -12.01 6.82 -24.86
C SER A 271 -11.02 5.99 -24.02
N SER A 272 -10.53 4.89 -24.56
CA SER A 272 -9.49 4.06 -23.97
C SER A 272 -8.11 4.74 -24.06
N SER A 273 -7.40 4.76 -22.92
CA SER A 273 -5.98 5.11 -22.70
C SER A 273 -5.53 6.58 -22.83
N PRO A 274 -4.60 7.04 -21.95
CA PRO A 274 -3.99 8.36 -22.04
C PRO A 274 -2.72 8.28 -22.89
N THR A 275 -2.67 9.00 -24.01
CA THR A 275 -1.38 9.34 -24.63
C THR A 275 -0.80 10.56 -23.91
N PRO A 276 0.50 10.56 -23.55
CA PRO A 276 1.14 11.75 -23.00
C PRO A 276 1.29 12.80 -24.11
N CYS A 277 0.78 14.01 -23.86
CA CYS A 277 1.10 15.18 -24.66
C CYS A 277 2.60 15.52 -24.49
N PRO A 278 3.33 15.89 -25.55
CA PRO A 278 4.65 16.47 -25.38
C PRO A 278 4.53 17.90 -24.84
N ASP A 279 5.37 18.23 -23.85
CA ASP A 279 5.44 19.54 -23.19
C ASP A 279 5.81 20.69 -24.17
N PRO A 280 5.25 21.90 -23.98
CA PRO A 280 5.69 23.09 -24.69
C PRO A 280 6.77 23.82 -23.86
N ALA A 281 8.05 23.63 -24.22
CA ALA A 281 9.13 24.48 -23.71
C ALA A 281 10.10 24.86 -24.83
N ALA A 282 10.03 26.10 -25.29
CA ALA A 282 11.17 27.02 -25.43
C ALA A 282 10.75 28.24 -26.26
N VAL A 283 10.48 29.34 -25.57
CA VAL A 283 10.53 30.69 -26.14
C VAL A 283 11.99 31.13 -26.16
N PRO A 284 12.58 31.54 -27.30
CA PRO A 284 13.82 32.29 -27.28
C PRO A 284 13.55 33.79 -27.25
N THR A 285 14.11 34.40 -26.22
CA THR A 285 14.26 35.81 -25.91
C THR A 285 14.91 36.60 -27.05
N VAL A 286 14.29 37.72 -27.44
CA VAL A 286 14.89 38.73 -28.32
C VAL A 286 15.81 39.61 -27.46
N SER A 287 17.12 39.53 -27.72
CA SER A 287 18.14 40.44 -27.21
C SER A 287 18.77 41.19 -28.38
N THR A 288 18.58 42.50 -28.37
CA THR A 288 19.24 43.54 -29.19
C THR A 288 20.75 43.38 -29.33
N TYR A 289 21.31 43.62 -30.52
CA TYR A 289 22.59 44.35 -30.71
C TYR A 289 22.65 45.01 -32.11
N PRO A 290 23.37 46.14 -32.29
CA PRO A 290 23.29 46.99 -33.48
C PRO A 290 24.44 46.81 -34.49
N ALA A 291 24.15 47.27 -35.72
CA ALA A 291 24.99 47.92 -36.74
C ALA A 291 26.40 47.39 -37.08
N GLY A 292 26.64 47.12 -38.38
CA GLY A 292 28.00 47.00 -38.92
C GLY A 292 28.13 46.47 -40.36
N THR A 293 27.87 47.34 -41.33
CA THR A 293 28.54 47.52 -42.66
C THR A 293 29.17 46.36 -43.48
N ARG A 294 28.81 46.41 -44.77
CA ARG A 294 29.61 46.26 -46.02
C ARG A 294 29.62 44.93 -46.81
N GLN A 295 29.24 45.11 -48.09
CA GLN A 295 29.76 44.53 -49.35
C GLN A 295 29.57 43.01 -49.55
N GLY A 296 29.13 42.48 -50.69
CA GLY A 296 28.82 43.00 -52.02
C GLY A 296 28.60 41.78 -52.95
N THR A 297 27.94 41.98 -54.10
CA THR A 297 28.00 41.19 -55.37
C THR A 297 27.75 39.67 -55.29
N ALA A 298 27.14 38.97 -56.23
CA ALA A 298 26.43 39.17 -57.49
C ALA A 298 26.07 37.72 -57.93
N VAL A 299 25.08 37.56 -58.82
CA VAL A 299 24.91 36.42 -59.77
C VAL A 299 24.73 35.01 -59.12
N ASP A 300 24.03 34.02 -59.65
CA ASP A 300 23.40 33.79 -60.93
C ASP A 300 22.53 32.50 -60.78
N THR A 301 21.40 32.50 -61.48
CA THR A 301 20.87 31.38 -62.29
C THR A 301 20.78 29.91 -61.82
N LEU A 302 19.55 29.40 -62.05
CA LEU A 302 19.18 28.19 -62.84
C LEU A 302 19.00 26.81 -62.17
N PHE A 303 17.88 26.20 -62.59
CA PHE A 303 17.58 24.76 -62.82
C PHE A 303 17.40 23.88 -61.56
N ALA A 304 16.49 22.91 -61.50
CA ALA A 304 15.51 22.36 -62.44
C ALA A 304 14.55 21.43 -61.67
N LEU A 305 13.42 21.11 -62.29
CA LEU A 305 12.80 19.78 -62.51
C LEU A 305 13.20 18.61 -61.57
N GLN A 306 12.38 17.59 -61.29
CA GLN A 306 11.02 17.14 -61.60
C GLN A 306 10.93 15.70 -61.03
N ALA A 307 9.73 15.11 -61.04
CA ALA A 307 9.42 13.66 -61.01
C ALA A 307 9.37 13.03 -59.59
N SER A 308 8.17 12.80 -59.03
CA SER A 308 7.15 11.76 -59.34
C SER A 308 7.45 10.42 -58.68
N GLY A 309 6.47 9.96 -57.90
CA GLY A 309 6.37 8.66 -57.25
C GLY A 309 5.21 8.71 -56.27
#